data_AF-A0A6J1VZK3-F1
#
_entry.id   AF-A0A6J1VZK3-F1
#
_cell.length_a   1.000
_cell.length_b   1.000
_cell.length_c   1.000
_cell.angle_alpha   90.00
_cell.angle_beta   90.00
_cell.angle_gamma   90.00
#
_symmetry.space_group_name_H-M   'P 1'
#
loop_
_entity.id
_entity.type
_entity.pdbx_description
1 polymer ?
#
loop_
_entity_poly.entity_id
_entity_poly.type
_entity_poly.pdbx_seq_one_letter_code
_entity_poly.pdbx_strand_id
1 'polypeptide(L)'
;MRIDEHFKTSPKIPGIDLNCTRVMFNKLMTSQPSTLRDQILKSFESLIPQLPSSPPDVEAMRIYLILPECPLFQDSKYYVTLTLPLAMAIMCLEKNPSKVLENWWSQVCPEYFLRLVDLYKDAVLYLLNGKKTLQVPVLYSNYITAALKLLEKLHKVNQKANHIEYDKFYIPEISNLIDIQEDYLMWFLHEARVKVRQSIMQDSVTLCSYPFIFDAQAKTKMLQTDAKLQMQVQCLLS
;
A
#
# COMPACT_ATOMS: atom_id res chain seq x y z
N MET A 1 -26.76 -15.24 27.95
CA MET A 1 -26.33 -15.50 26.56
C MET A 1 -25.42 -14.36 26.13
N ARG A 2 -24.12 -14.60 25.94
CA ARG A 2 -23.24 -13.64 25.28
C ARG A 2 -23.73 -13.54 23.83
N ILE A 3 -24.28 -12.39 23.45
CA ILE A 3 -24.58 -12.10 22.05
C ILE A 3 -23.23 -12.00 21.36
N ASP A 4 -22.95 -12.97 20.49
CA ASP A 4 -21.71 -13.07 19.74
C ASP A 4 -21.48 -11.77 18.97
N GLU A 5 -20.34 -11.10 19.19
CA GLU A 5 -20.02 -9.85 18.50
C GLU A 5 -19.93 -10.06 16.98
N HIS A 6 -19.73 -11.31 16.54
CA HIS A 6 -19.81 -11.74 15.16
C HIS A 6 -21.14 -11.40 14.46
N PHE A 7 -22.26 -11.29 15.19
CA PHE A 7 -23.56 -10.92 14.60
C PHE A 7 -23.83 -9.39 14.61
N LYS A 8 -22.94 -8.58 15.19
CA LYS A 8 -23.05 -7.11 15.20
C LYS A 8 -22.26 -6.48 14.06
N THR A 9 -22.40 -7.03 12.86
CA THR A 9 -21.65 -6.59 11.70
C THR A 9 -22.36 -5.43 11.03
N SER A 10 -21.57 -4.44 10.59
CA SER A 10 -22.10 -3.27 9.92
C SER A 10 -21.05 -2.69 8.97
N PRO A 11 -21.42 -1.74 8.10
CA PRO A 11 -20.45 -0.97 7.32
C PRO A 11 -19.39 -0.21 8.15
N LYS A 12 -19.52 -0.19 9.49
CA LYS A 12 -18.57 0.40 10.43
C LYS A 12 -17.83 -0.63 11.29
N ILE A 13 -18.40 -1.81 11.51
CA ILE A 13 -17.84 -2.83 12.40
C ILE A 13 -17.71 -4.13 11.60
N PRO A 14 -16.47 -4.61 11.35
CA PRO A 14 -16.27 -5.81 10.55
C PRO A 14 -16.72 -7.07 11.27
N GLY A 15 -16.83 -7.08 12.61
CA GLY A 15 -17.27 -8.25 13.39
C GLY A 15 -16.27 -9.40 13.40
N ILE A 16 -14.97 -9.08 13.27
CA ILE A 16 -13.86 -10.04 13.34
C ILE A 16 -12.86 -9.61 14.39
N ASP A 17 -12.33 -10.57 15.14
CA ASP A 17 -11.17 -10.37 16.01
C ASP A 17 -9.89 -10.61 15.20
N LEU A 18 -9.25 -9.51 14.79
CA LEU A 18 -8.02 -9.54 13.99
C LEU A 18 -6.83 -10.10 14.78
N ASN A 19 -6.81 -9.94 16.11
CA ASN A 19 -5.76 -10.53 16.93
C ASN A 19 -5.92 -12.06 17.02
N CYS A 20 -7.13 -12.56 17.22
CA CYS A 20 -7.42 -13.99 17.15
C CYS A 20 -7.10 -14.57 15.76
N THR A 21 -7.46 -13.85 14.69
CA THR A 21 -7.14 -14.22 13.30
C THR A 21 -5.63 -14.39 13.12
N ARG A 22 -4.84 -13.41 13.59
CA ARG A 22 -3.38 -13.47 13.58
C ARG A 22 -2.83 -14.68 14.32
N VAL A 23 -3.28 -14.90 15.54
CA VAL A 23 -2.82 -16.01 16.38
C VAL A 23 -3.14 -17.34 15.71
N MET A 24 -4.31 -17.46 15.07
CA MET A 24 -4.70 -18.63 14.31
C MET A 24 -3.77 -18.86 13.11
N PHE A 25 -3.51 -17.83 12.29
CA PHE A 25 -2.58 -17.96 11.16
C PHE A 25 -1.16 -18.31 11.61
N ASN A 26 -0.65 -17.69 12.68
CA ASN A 26 0.66 -18.02 13.21
C ASN A 26 0.74 -19.48 13.67
N LYS A 27 -0.26 -19.98 14.39
CA LYS A 27 -0.33 -21.39 14.79
C LYS A 27 -0.39 -22.30 13.57
N LEU A 28 -1.22 -21.97 12.58
CA LEU A 28 -1.37 -22.74 11.34
C LEU A 28 -0.05 -22.79 10.57
N MET A 29 0.65 -21.68 10.43
CA MET A 29 1.90 -21.60 9.68
C MET A 29 3.12 -22.14 10.43
N THR A 30 3.07 -22.28 11.75
CA THR A 30 4.19 -22.83 12.53
C THR A 30 4.03 -24.33 12.81
N SER A 31 2.80 -24.78 13.04
CA SER A 31 2.52 -26.14 13.54
C SER A 31 2.26 -27.16 12.44
N GLN A 32 2.01 -26.72 11.20
CA GLN A 32 1.61 -27.61 10.11
C GLN A 32 2.78 -28.09 9.25
N PRO A 33 2.66 -29.27 8.61
CA PRO A 33 3.62 -29.77 7.62
C PRO A 33 3.83 -28.78 6.48
N SER A 34 5.02 -28.80 5.87
CA SER A 34 5.36 -27.95 4.72
C SER A 34 4.37 -28.11 3.55
N THR A 35 3.87 -29.33 3.32
CA THR A 35 2.88 -29.63 2.28
C THR A 35 1.58 -28.85 2.42
N LEU A 36 1.08 -28.67 3.65
CA LEU A 36 -0.13 -27.87 3.89
C LEU A 36 0.15 -26.38 3.71
N ARG A 37 1.34 -25.89 4.10
CA ARG A 37 1.74 -24.49 3.86
C ARG A 37 1.82 -24.19 2.37
N ASP A 38 2.38 -25.10 1.58
CA ASP A 38 2.45 -24.98 0.13
C ASP A 38 1.07 -24.99 -0.52
N GLN A 39 0.14 -25.79 0.00
CA GLN A 39 -1.26 -25.78 -0.43
C GLN A 39 -1.94 -24.44 -0.11
N ILE A 40 -1.77 -23.91 1.11
CA ILE A 40 -2.33 -22.61 1.49
C ILE A 40 -1.77 -21.50 0.61
N LEU A 41 -0.45 -21.50 0.38
CA LEU A 41 0.21 -20.56 -0.51
C LEU A 41 -0.41 -20.61 -1.92
N LYS A 42 -0.50 -21.79 -2.53
CA LYS A 42 -1.11 -21.96 -3.86
C LYS A 42 -2.58 -21.54 -3.89
N SER A 43 -3.33 -21.80 -2.83
CA SER A 43 -4.71 -21.35 -2.69
C SER A 43 -4.80 -19.83 -2.67
N PHE A 44 -3.91 -19.14 -1.96
CA PHE A 44 -3.87 -17.67 -1.95
C PHE A 44 -3.44 -17.08 -3.28
N GLU A 45 -2.43 -17.65 -3.93
CA GLU A 45 -1.98 -17.24 -5.26
C GLU A 45 -3.09 -17.39 -6.30
N SER A 46 -3.97 -18.39 -6.16
CA SER A 46 -5.15 -18.56 -7.01
C SER A 46 -6.30 -17.62 -6.62
N LEU A 47 -6.53 -17.41 -5.32
CA LEU A 47 -7.65 -16.63 -4.78
C LEU A 47 -7.51 -15.14 -5.02
N ILE A 48 -6.34 -14.54 -4.74
CA ILE A 48 -6.14 -13.09 -4.74
C ILE A 48 -6.49 -12.44 -6.10
N PRO A 49 -6.07 -13.00 -7.25
CA PRO A 49 -6.46 -12.45 -8.56
C PRO A 49 -7.97 -12.51 -8.86
N GLN A 50 -8.72 -13.35 -8.13
CA GLN A 50 -10.16 -13.56 -8.32
C GLN A 50 -11.00 -12.78 -7.30
N LEU A 51 -10.37 -11.98 -6.44
CA LEU A 51 -11.08 -11.16 -5.46
C LEU A 51 -11.98 -10.14 -6.18
N PRO A 52 -13.29 -10.08 -5.86
CA PRO A 52 -14.23 -9.25 -6.59
C PRO A 52 -14.08 -7.77 -6.23
N SER A 53 -14.16 -6.90 -7.24
CA SER A 53 -14.24 -5.44 -7.05
C SER A 53 -15.51 -5.01 -6.31
N SER A 54 -16.58 -5.80 -6.42
CA SER A 54 -17.85 -5.62 -5.72
C SER A 54 -18.22 -6.90 -4.96
N PRO A 55 -17.66 -7.12 -3.75
CA PRO A 55 -18.00 -8.28 -2.94
C PRO A 55 -19.50 -8.31 -2.64
N PRO A 56 -20.14 -9.49 -2.71
CA PRO A 56 -21.59 -9.62 -2.63
C PRO A 56 -22.16 -9.23 -1.26
N ASP A 57 -21.37 -9.36 -0.20
CA ASP A 57 -21.79 -9.09 1.18
C ASP A 57 -20.60 -8.72 2.09
N VAL A 58 -20.93 -8.49 3.37
CA VAL A 58 -19.99 -8.14 4.44
C VAL A 58 -19.05 -9.30 4.77
N GLU A 59 -19.47 -10.55 4.61
CA GLU A 59 -18.67 -11.74 4.89
C GLU A 59 -17.50 -11.83 3.90
N ALA A 60 -17.80 -11.73 2.61
CA ALA A 60 -16.82 -11.72 1.53
C ALA A 60 -15.86 -10.54 1.66
N MET A 61 -16.35 -9.38 2.12
CA MET A 61 -15.53 -8.19 2.29
C MET A 61 -14.43 -8.33 3.36
N ARG A 62 -14.60 -9.18 4.38
CA ARG A 62 -13.60 -9.36 5.45
C ARG A 62 -12.29 -9.95 4.98
N ILE A 63 -12.29 -10.61 3.83
CA ILE A 63 -11.09 -11.24 3.27
C ILE A 63 -9.95 -10.22 3.08
N TYR A 64 -10.28 -8.97 2.77
CA TYR A 64 -9.33 -7.87 2.63
C TYR A 64 -8.68 -7.41 3.95
N LEU A 65 -9.30 -7.75 5.10
CA LEU A 65 -8.72 -7.55 6.44
C LEU A 65 -8.01 -8.80 6.96
N ILE A 66 -8.51 -9.98 6.59
CA ILE A 66 -8.02 -11.27 7.09
C ILE A 66 -6.70 -11.65 6.40
N LEU A 67 -6.61 -11.53 5.07
CA LEU A 67 -5.44 -11.97 4.32
C LEU A 67 -4.12 -11.36 4.82
N PRO A 68 -4.00 -10.04 5.07
CA PRO A 68 -2.75 -9.43 5.55
C PRO A 68 -2.24 -9.97 6.90
N GLU A 69 -3.11 -10.59 7.71
CA GLU A 69 -2.72 -11.20 8.99
C GLU A 69 -2.00 -12.53 8.84
N CYS A 70 -2.01 -13.12 7.63
CA CYS A 70 -1.25 -14.33 7.38
C CYS A 70 0.26 -14.02 7.25
N PRO A 71 1.15 -14.73 7.99
CA PRO A 71 2.59 -14.47 7.97
C PRO A 71 3.27 -14.53 6.59
N LEU A 72 2.67 -15.26 5.63
CA LEU A 72 3.19 -15.32 4.26
C LEU A 72 3.26 -13.94 3.60
N PHE A 73 2.36 -13.01 3.96
CA PHE A 73 2.36 -11.66 3.41
C PHE A 73 3.56 -10.83 3.88
N GLN A 74 4.14 -11.17 5.04
CA GLN A 74 5.27 -10.43 5.62
C GLN A 74 6.62 -10.86 5.03
N ASP A 75 6.69 -12.02 4.37
CA ASP A 75 7.90 -12.51 3.74
C ASP A 75 8.06 -11.93 2.32
N SER A 76 9.14 -11.18 2.13
CA SER A 76 9.50 -10.54 0.86
C SER A 76 9.51 -11.49 -0.34
N LYS A 77 9.78 -12.80 -0.12
CA LYS A 77 9.71 -13.84 -1.15
C LYS A 77 8.35 -13.90 -1.84
N TYR A 78 7.28 -13.60 -1.12
CA TYR A 78 5.91 -13.69 -1.61
C TYR A 78 5.29 -12.32 -1.93
N TYR A 79 6.04 -11.22 -1.88
CA TYR A 79 5.48 -9.90 -2.18
C TYR A 79 4.91 -9.81 -3.60
N VAL A 80 5.61 -10.39 -4.58
CA VAL A 80 5.18 -10.37 -5.99
C VAL A 80 3.97 -11.27 -6.23
N THR A 81 3.83 -12.38 -5.49
CA THR A 81 2.74 -13.36 -5.72
C THR A 81 1.54 -13.16 -4.81
N LEU A 82 1.69 -12.50 -3.66
CA LEU A 82 0.63 -12.28 -2.67
C LEU A 82 0.40 -10.79 -2.34
N THR A 83 1.39 -10.12 -1.75
CA THR A 83 1.21 -8.79 -1.12
C THR A 83 0.85 -7.70 -2.12
N LEU A 84 1.58 -7.62 -3.23
CA LEU A 84 1.37 -6.62 -4.29
C LEU A 84 0.10 -6.93 -5.12
N PRO A 85 -0.19 -8.20 -5.50
CA PRO A 85 -1.49 -8.56 -6.06
C PRO A 85 -2.67 -8.21 -5.14
N LEU A 86 -2.52 -8.35 -3.81
CA LEU A 86 -3.57 -7.94 -2.88
C LEU A 86 -3.75 -6.41 -2.89
N ALA A 87 -2.67 -5.63 -2.94
CA ALA A 87 -2.79 -4.17 -3.09
C ALA A 87 -3.55 -3.79 -4.37
N MET A 88 -3.24 -4.45 -5.49
CA MET A 88 -3.96 -4.26 -6.76
C MET A 88 -5.45 -4.57 -6.60
N ALA A 89 -5.79 -5.73 -6.02
CA ALA A 89 -7.18 -6.11 -5.78
C ALA A 89 -7.93 -5.07 -4.91
N ILE A 90 -7.29 -4.57 -3.85
CA ILE A 90 -7.86 -3.51 -3.00
C ILE A 90 -8.04 -2.20 -3.78
N MET A 91 -7.10 -1.84 -4.66
CA MET A 91 -7.22 -0.64 -5.51
C MET A 91 -8.31 -0.78 -6.58
N CYS A 92 -8.68 -2.01 -6.95
CA CYS A 92 -9.76 -2.31 -7.89
C CYS A 92 -11.15 -2.33 -7.24
N LEU A 93 -11.26 -2.19 -5.92
CA LEU A 93 -12.57 -2.12 -5.24
C LEU A 93 -13.41 -0.96 -5.76
N GLU A 94 -14.70 -1.24 -6.00
CA GLU A 94 -15.68 -0.21 -6.32
C GLU A 94 -15.85 0.78 -5.18
N LYS A 95 -16.41 1.95 -5.49
CA LYS A 95 -16.53 3.08 -4.56
C LYS A 95 -17.15 2.69 -3.21
N ASN A 96 -18.21 1.87 -3.23
CA ASN A 96 -18.92 1.47 -2.01
C ASN A 96 -18.09 0.49 -1.15
N PRO A 97 -17.64 -0.68 -1.66
CA PRO A 97 -16.71 -1.55 -0.93
C PRO A 97 -15.44 -0.85 -0.43
N SER A 98 -14.84 0.01 -1.25
CA SER A 98 -13.64 0.75 -0.88
C SER A 98 -13.90 1.66 0.34
N LYS A 99 -15.05 2.35 0.37
CA LYS A 99 -15.46 3.17 1.51
C LYS A 99 -15.75 2.34 2.77
N VAL A 100 -16.32 1.15 2.61
CA VAL A 100 -16.53 0.22 3.74
C VAL A 100 -15.18 -0.21 4.32
N LEU A 101 -14.20 -0.56 3.48
CA LEU A 101 -12.87 -0.94 3.94
C LEU A 101 -12.17 0.21 4.69
N GLU A 102 -12.24 1.44 4.15
CA GLU A 102 -11.70 2.63 4.81
C GLU A 102 -12.35 2.86 6.19
N ASN A 103 -13.68 2.68 6.29
CA ASN A 103 -14.37 2.77 7.57
C ASN A 103 -13.90 1.68 8.55
N TRP A 104 -13.74 0.45 8.09
CA TRP A 104 -13.24 -0.62 8.96
C TRP A 104 -11.82 -0.36 9.43
N TRP A 105 -10.93 0.07 8.52
CA TRP A 105 -9.58 0.49 8.90
C TRP A 105 -9.57 1.63 9.90
N SER A 106 -10.56 2.53 9.92
CA SER A 106 -10.67 3.57 10.95
C SER A 106 -11.06 3.06 12.35
N GLN A 107 -11.45 1.79 12.46
CA GLN A 107 -11.96 1.17 13.68
C GLN A 107 -11.11 -0.02 14.17
N VAL A 108 -10.10 -0.43 13.40
CA VAL A 108 -9.18 -1.49 13.83
C VAL A 108 -8.27 -1.00 14.94
N CYS A 109 -7.62 -1.93 15.64
CA CYS A 109 -6.62 -1.56 16.64
C CYS A 109 -5.36 -0.95 16.00
N PRO A 110 -4.68 -0.02 16.69
CA PRO A 110 -3.43 0.59 16.21
C PRO A 110 -2.38 -0.42 15.76
N GLU A 111 -2.27 -1.57 16.44
CA GLU A 111 -1.28 -2.60 16.12
C GLU A 111 -1.54 -3.29 14.79
N TYR A 112 -2.81 -3.54 14.44
CA TYR A 112 -3.16 -4.05 13.11
C TYR A 112 -2.81 -3.00 12.05
N PHE A 113 -3.22 -1.76 12.30
CA PHE A 113 -3.05 -0.67 11.36
C PHE A 113 -1.58 -0.41 11.05
N LEU A 114 -0.73 -0.36 12.09
CA LEU A 114 0.71 -0.18 11.95
C LEU A 114 1.34 -1.32 11.14
N ARG A 115 1.00 -2.58 11.42
CA ARG A 115 1.51 -3.74 10.65
C ARG A 115 1.14 -3.64 9.18
N LEU A 116 -0.07 -3.18 8.86
CA LEU A 116 -0.50 -3.00 7.48
C LEU A 116 0.28 -1.89 6.78
N VAL A 117 0.54 -0.78 7.48
CA VAL A 117 1.38 0.33 6.97
C VAL A 117 2.82 -0.16 6.73
N ASP A 118 3.43 -0.83 7.71
CA ASP A 118 4.79 -1.35 7.59
C ASP A 118 4.91 -2.40 6.47
N LEU A 119 3.95 -3.32 6.34
CA LEU A 119 3.90 -4.29 5.25
C LEU A 119 4.01 -3.63 3.87
N TYR A 120 3.25 -2.56 3.64
CA TYR A 120 3.27 -1.89 2.33
C TYR A 120 4.42 -0.91 2.16
N LYS A 121 5.01 -0.38 3.24
CA LYS A 121 6.30 0.32 3.19
C LYS A 121 7.42 -0.62 2.77
N ASP A 122 7.47 -1.81 3.37
CA ASP A 122 8.45 -2.85 3.04
C ASP A 122 8.26 -3.35 1.60
N ALA A 123 7.01 -3.48 1.14
CA ALA A 123 6.73 -3.83 -0.26
C ALA A 123 7.20 -2.75 -1.26
N VAL A 124 7.04 -1.45 -0.93
CA VAL A 124 7.61 -0.35 -1.73
C VAL A 124 9.14 -0.44 -1.72
N LEU A 125 9.76 -0.62 -0.55
CA LEU A 125 11.21 -0.74 -0.42
C LEU A 125 11.76 -1.92 -1.22
N TYR A 126 11.07 -3.06 -1.18
CA TYR A 126 11.38 -4.25 -1.99
C TYR A 126 11.36 -3.93 -3.48
N LEU A 127 10.33 -3.23 -3.97
CA LEU A 127 10.25 -2.83 -5.38
C LEU A 127 11.39 -1.88 -5.75
N LEU A 128 11.67 -0.87 -4.92
CA LEU A 128 12.73 0.10 -5.18
C LEU A 128 14.13 -0.53 -5.25
N ASN A 129 14.42 -1.47 -4.34
CA ASN A 129 15.65 -2.27 -4.37
C ASN A 129 15.66 -3.27 -5.53
N GLY A 130 14.50 -3.85 -5.83
CA GLY A 130 14.27 -4.89 -6.84
C GLY A 130 14.04 -4.37 -8.25
N LYS A 131 14.26 -3.06 -8.53
CA LYS A 131 14.13 -2.46 -9.88
C LYS A 131 14.90 -3.23 -10.97
N LYS A 132 15.87 -4.07 -10.60
CA LYS A 132 16.64 -4.95 -11.51
C LYS A 132 16.06 -6.37 -11.70
N THR A 133 15.14 -6.81 -10.84
CA THR A 133 14.67 -8.21 -10.76
C THR A 133 13.32 -8.42 -11.44
N LEU A 134 12.42 -7.42 -11.41
CA LEU A 134 11.17 -7.45 -12.17
C LEU A 134 11.44 -7.02 -13.62
N GLN A 135 11.74 -7.97 -14.49
CA GLN A 135 12.07 -7.74 -15.91
C GLN A 135 10.89 -7.25 -16.77
N VAL A 136 9.71 -7.04 -16.18
CA VAL A 136 8.49 -6.56 -16.86
C VAL A 136 8.15 -5.15 -16.35
N PRO A 137 8.56 -4.08 -17.07
CA PRO A 137 8.40 -2.70 -16.62
C PRO A 137 6.97 -2.29 -16.28
N VAL A 138 5.99 -2.78 -17.07
CA VAL A 138 4.57 -2.49 -16.85
C VAL A 138 4.07 -3.08 -15.53
N LEU A 139 4.46 -4.32 -15.23
CA LEU A 139 4.05 -5.00 -14.00
C LEU A 139 4.65 -4.32 -12.77
N TYR A 140 5.92 -3.91 -12.85
CA TYR A 140 6.57 -3.12 -11.83
C TYR A 140 5.81 -1.80 -11.57
N SER A 141 5.48 -1.05 -12.62
CA SER A 141 4.76 0.23 -12.50
C SER A 141 3.39 0.05 -11.84
N ASN A 142 2.64 -0.98 -12.23
CA ASN A 142 1.35 -1.30 -11.62
C ASN A 142 1.48 -1.61 -10.13
N TYR A 143 2.46 -2.44 -9.75
CA TYR A 143 2.66 -2.80 -8.35
C TYR A 143 3.13 -1.66 -7.48
N ILE A 144 4.10 -0.86 -7.93
CA ILE A 144 4.54 0.29 -7.14
C ILE A 144 3.43 1.34 -7.02
N THR A 145 2.66 1.57 -8.09
CA THR A 145 1.47 2.43 -8.06
C THR A 145 0.47 1.94 -7.02
N ALA A 146 0.14 0.65 -7.03
CA ALA A 146 -0.86 0.08 -6.12
C ALA A 146 -0.41 0.15 -4.66
N ALA A 147 0.85 -0.18 -4.37
CA ALA A 147 1.40 -0.09 -3.03
C ALA A 147 1.38 1.37 -2.50
N LEU A 148 1.82 2.34 -3.30
CA LEU A 148 1.81 3.75 -2.93
C LEU A 148 0.40 4.31 -2.76
N LYS A 149 -0.55 3.98 -3.64
CA LYS A 149 -1.96 4.37 -3.51
C LYS A 149 -2.63 3.75 -2.29
N LEU A 150 -2.27 2.51 -1.94
CA LEU A 150 -2.76 1.88 -0.73
C LEU A 150 -2.22 2.56 0.53
N LEU A 151 -0.90 2.86 0.56
CA LEU A 151 -0.31 3.67 1.62
C LEU A 151 -0.99 5.05 1.73
N GLU A 152 -1.33 5.69 0.60
CA GLU A 152 -2.05 6.96 0.58
C GLU A 152 -3.46 6.84 1.18
N LYS A 153 -4.18 5.75 0.86
CA LYS A 153 -5.49 5.46 1.48
C LYS A 153 -5.37 5.28 2.99
N LEU A 154 -4.40 4.47 3.44
CA LEU A 154 -4.12 4.29 4.87
C LEU A 154 -3.77 5.63 5.52
N HIS A 155 -2.93 6.44 4.88
CA HIS A 155 -2.58 7.76 5.38
C HIS A 155 -3.82 8.66 5.56
N LYS A 156 -4.74 8.69 4.59
CA LYS A 156 -6.02 9.42 4.67
C LYS A 156 -6.95 8.90 5.77
N VAL A 157 -6.96 7.59 6.01
CA VAL A 157 -7.68 6.99 7.15
C VAL A 157 -7.05 7.44 8.46
N ASN A 158 -5.72 7.39 8.57
CA ASN A 158 -5.00 7.76 9.78
C ASN A 158 -5.17 9.25 10.13
N GLN A 159 -5.25 10.15 9.15
CA GLN A 159 -5.54 11.58 9.39
C GLN A 159 -6.88 11.82 10.13
N LYS A 160 -7.81 10.87 10.04
CA LYS A 160 -9.12 10.95 10.70
C LYS A 160 -9.16 10.15 12.01
N ALA A 161 -8.58 8.95 11.99
CA ALA A 161 -8.67 8.00 13.09
C ALA A 161 -7.55 8.15 14.14
N ASN A 162 -6.41 8.74 13.75
CA ASN A 162 -5.22 8.91 14.58
C ASN A 162 -4.74 7.59 15.23
N HIS A 163 -4.65 6.51 14.44
CA HIS A 163 -4.17 5.21 14.92
C HIS A 163 -2.69 5.26 15.28
N ILE A 164 -1.87 5.91 14.44
CA ILE A 164 -0.41 5.97 14.57
C ILE A 164 0.11 7.37 14.32
N GLU A 165 1.30 7.66 14.84
CA GLU A 165 2.01 8.92 14.60
C GLU A 165 2.33 9.11 13.10
N TYR A 166 2.40 10.37 12.67
CA TYR A 166 2.58 10.73 11.26
C TYR A 166 3.92 10.21 10.68
N ASP A 167 4.98 10.23 11.49
CA ASP A 167 6.32 9.77 11.13
C ASP A 167 6.41 8.26 10.87
N LYS A 168 5.44 7.47 11.36
CA LYS A 168 5.36 6.02 11.08
C LYS A 168 5.14 5.71 9.61
N PHE A 169 4.67 6.68 8.82
CA PHE A 169 4.56 6.54 7.36
C PHE A 169 5.89 6.78 6.63
N TYR A 170 6.92 7.32 7.29
CA TYR A 170 8.20 7.61 6.64
C TYR A 170 8.93 6.33 6.23
N ILE A 171 9.59 6.40 5.07
CA ILE A 171 10.49 5.37 4.53
C ILE A 171 11.86 6.04 4.32
N PRO A 172 12.70 6.16 5.37
CA PRO A 172 13.97 6.88 5.32
C PRO A 172 14.93 6.38 4.23
N GLU A 173 14.86 5.09 3.90
CA GLU A 173 15.69 4.44 2.89
C GLU A 173 15.50 5.03 1.48
N ILE A 174 14.36 5.67 1.18
CA ILE A 174 14.11 6.25 -0.14
C ILE A 174 15.21 7.23 -0.54
N SER A 175 15.70 8.05 0.40
CA SER A 175 16.77 9.02 0.15
C SER A 175 18.06 8.42 -0.38
N ASN A 176 18.28 7.12 -0.15
CA ASN A 176 19.46 6.38 -0.62
C ASN A 176 19.22 5.63 -1.92
N LEU A 177 17.96 5.42 -2.29
CA LEU A 177 17.57 4.61 -3.44
C LEU A 177 17.23 5.44 -4.67
N ILE A 178 16.88 6.71 -4.49
CA ILE A 178 16.34 7.57 -5.53
C ILE A 178 16.87 8.99 -5.36
N ASP A 179 17.18 9.64 -6.49
CA ASP A 179 17.44 11.07 -6.51
C ASP A 179 16.12 11.84 -6.38
N ILE A 180 15.89 12.39 -5.19
CA ILE A 180 14.69 13.17 -4.87
C ILE A 180 14.57 14.42 -5.75
N GLN A 181 15.69 15.01 -6.18
CA GLN A 181 15.64 16.19 -7.05
C GLN A 181 15.15 15.79 -8.44
N GLU A 182 15.70 14.70 -9.00
CA GLU A 182 15.28 14.17 -10.29
C GLU A 182 13.80 13.72 -10.27
N ASP A 183 13.39 12.97 -9.23
CA ASP A 183 12.01 12.52 -9.07
C ASP A 183 11.03 13.70 -8.94
N TYR A 184 11.42 14.77 -8.22
CA TYR A 184 10.63 15.99 -8.12
C TYR A 184 10.49 16.71 -9.47
N LEU A 185 11.57 16.83 -10.23
CA LEU A 185 11.53 17.45 -11.56
C LEU A 185 10.62 16.66 -12.50
N MET A 186 10.72 15.33 -12.49
CA MET A 186 9.84 14.45 -13.27
C MET A 186 8.38 14.60 -12.86
N TRP A 187 8.10 14.67 -11.56
CA TRP A 187 6.76 14.93 -11.03
C TRP A 187 6.23 16.29 -11.46
N PHE A 188 7.04 17.35 -11.33
CA PHE A 188 6.67 18.71 -11.72
C PHE A 188 6.34 18.81 -13.21
N LEU A 189 7.15 18.19 -14.08
CA LEU A 189 6.90 18.16 -15.53
C LEU A 189 5.60 17.43 -15.87
N HIS A 190 5.28 16.36 -15.14
CA HIS A 190 4.03 15.61 -15.30
C HIS A 190 2.81 16.45 -14.88
N GLU A 191 2.87 17.13 -13.73
CA GLU A 191 1.80 18.03 -13.24
C GLU A 191 1.58 19.24 -14.14
N ALA A 192 2.66 19.85 -14.65
CA ALA A 192 2.60 21.02 -15.51
C ALA A 192 1.98 20.76 -16.90
N ARG A 193 1.55 19.51 -17.19
CA ARG A 193 0.98 19.08 -18.49
C ARG A 193 1.82 19.54 -19.68
N VAL A 194 3.13 19.63 -19.53
CA VAL A 194 3.99 19.96 -20.67
C VAL A 194 3.81 18.82 -21.67
N LYS A 195 3.26 19.13 -22.85
CA LYS A 195 3.05 18.19 -23.97
C LYS A 195 4.41 17.78 -24.58
N VAL A 196 5.37 17.35 -23.77
CA VAL A 196 6.53 16.63 -24.26
C VAL A 196 6.00 15.27 -24.72
N ARG A 197 6.21 14.98 -26.01
CA ARG A 197 5.76 13.80 -26.75
C ARG A 197 5.42 12.62 -25.83
N GLN A 198 4.12 12.33 -25.72
CA GLN A 198 3.50 11.33 -24.84
C GLN A 198 4.00 9.88 -25.03
N SER A 199 4.96 9.61 -25.92
CA SER A 199 5.38 8.26 -26.29
C SER A 199 6.54 7.68 -25.46
N ILE A 200 7.16 8.43 -24.54
CA ILE A 200 8.32 7.94 -23.75
C ILE A 200 8.11 8.05 -22.22
N MET A 201 7.24 8.95 -21.74
CA MET A 201 7.06 9.24 -20.31
C MET A 201 5.74 8.73 -19.70
N GLN A 202 4.93 7.97 -20.44
CA GLN A 202 3.77 7.30 -19.87
C GLN A 202 4.25 6.16 -18.98
N ASP A 203 3.80 6.15 -17.73
CA ASP A 203 3.86 5.03 -16.77
C ASP A 203 5.00 5.02 -15.74
N SER A 204 5.85 6.04 -15.62
CA SER A 204 6.78 6.14 -14.49
C SER A 204 6.12 6.80 -13.28
N VAL A 205 5.92 6.05 -12.20
CA VAL A 205 5.42 6.59 -10.92
C VAL A 205 6.50 7.43 -10.26
N THR A 206 6.15 8.66 -9.89
CA THR A 206 7.02 9.55 -9.10
C THR A 206 6.62 9.52 -7.63
N LEU A 207 7.60 9.35 -6.74
CA LEU A 207 7.37 9.27 -5.29
C LEU A 207 7.05 10.64 -4.69
N CYS A 208 7.47 11.73 -5.33
CA CYS A 208 7.06 13.09 -4.99
C CYS A 208 5.54 13.31 -5.09
N SER A 209 4.79 12.43 -5.75
CA SER A 209 3.32 12.39 -5.67
C SER A 209 2.79 11.94 -4.30
N TYR A 210 3.64 11.35 -3.45
CA TYR A 210 3.30 10.74 -2.16
C TYR A 210 4.18 11.29 -1.02
N PRO A 211 4.24 12.61 -0.79
CA PRO A 211 5.22 13.23 0.13
C PRO A 211 5.10 12.81 1.60
N PHE A 212 4.01 12.14 1.99
CA PHE A 212 3.82 11.61 3.35
C PHE A 212 4.78 10.45 3.68
N ILE A 213 5.39 9.80 2.69
CA ILE A 213 6.39 8.74 2.90
C ILE A 213 7.80 9.29 3.10
N PHE A 214 8.02 10.59 2.88
CA PHE A 214 9.33 11.21 3.01
C PHE A 214 9.59 11.68 4.43
N ASP A 215 10.77 11.35 4.94
CA ASP A 215 11.27 11.93 6.19
C ASP A 215 11.61 13.42 6.04
N ALA A 216 12.06 14.03 7.14
CA ALA A 216 12.40 15.45 7.16
C ALA A 216 13.50 15.81 6.16
N GLN A 217 14.53 14.97 6.01
CA GLN A 217 15.66 15.24 5.12
C GLN A 217 15.21 15.20 3.65
N ALA A 218 14.44 14.19 3.27
CA ALA A 218 13.87 14.05 1.94
C ALA A 218 12.95 15.22 1.60
N LYS A 219 12.09 15.63 2.54
CA LYS A 219 11.22 16.81 2.39
C LYS A 219 12.02 18.10 2.22
N THR A 220 13.09 18.30 2.98
CA THR A 220 13.96 19.48 2.80
C THR A 220 14.58 19.51 1.41
N LYS A 221 15.09 18.38 0.91
CA LYS A 221 15.62 18.30 -0.46
C LYS A 221 14.55 18.64 -1.49
N MET A 222 13.35 18.09 -1.36
CA MET A 222 12.21 18.37 -2.23
C MET A 222 11.86 19.87 -2.26
N LEU A 223 11.74 20.50 -1.08
CA LEU A 223 11.44 21.94 -0.96
C LEU A 223 12.55 22.83 -1.51
N GLN A 224 13.82 22.45 -1.33
CA GLN A 224 14.95 23.18 -1.92
C GLN A 224 14.94 23.11 -3.45
N THR A 225 14.58 21.96 -4.03
CA THR A 225 14.43 21.80 -5.48
C THR A 225 13.29 22.66 -6.01
N ASP A 226 12.14 22.67 -5.34
CA ASP A 226 10.99 23.53 -5.67
C ASP A 226 11.38 25.01 -5.68
N ALA A 227 12.02 25.49 -4.60
CA ALA A 227 12.45 26.88 -4.49
C ALA A 227 13.40 27.28 -5.63
N LYS A 228 14.38 26.43 -5.96
CA LYS A 228 15.31 26.69 -7.09
C LYS A 228 14.57 26.74 -8.43
N LEU A 229 13.61 25.85 -8.64
CA LEU A 229 12.84 25.79 -9.87
C LEU A 229 11.93 27.03 -10.03
N GLN A 230 11.26 27.46 -8.97
CA GLN A 230 10.44 28.68 -8.96
C GLN A 230 11.28 29.93 -9.27
N MET A 231 12.48 30.05 -8.69
CA MET A 231 13.40 31.15 -8.99
C MET A 231 13.80 31.17 -10.47
N GLN A 232 14.13 30.02 -11.06
CA GLN A 232 14.51 29.93 -12.47
C GLN A 232 13.35 30.28 -13.41
N VAL A 233 12.14 29.80 -13.13
CA VAL A 233 10.95 30.14 -13.92
C VAL A 233 10.67 31.65 -13.84
N GLN A 234 10.81 32.25 -12.66
CA GLN A 234 10.59 33.67 -12.48
C GLN A 234 11.65 34.53 -13.20
N CYS A 235 12.93 34.13 -13.18
CA CYS A 235 13.98 34.79 -13.96
C CYS A 235 13.80 34.68 -15.48
N LEU A 236 13.15 33.63 -15.99
CA LEU A 236 12.88 33.48 -17.42
C LEU A 236 11.68 34.32 -17.90
N LEU A 237 10.85 34.80 -16.98
CA LEU A 237 9.66 35.61 -17.26
C LEU A 237 9.88 37.11 -17.04
N SER A 238 11.04 37.50 -16.50
CA SER A 238 11.49 38.89 -16.29
C SER A 238 12.40 39.36 -17.39
#